data_AF-A0A482Z7Y3-F1
#
_entry.id   AF-A0A482Z7Y3-F1
#
_cell.length_a   1.000
_cell.length_b   1.000
_cell.length_c   1.000
_cell.angle_alpha   90.00
_cell.angle_beta   90.00
_cell.angle_gamma   90.00
#
_symmetry.space_group_name_H-M   'P 1'
#
loop_
_entity.id
_entity.type
_entity.pdbx_description
1 polymer ?
#
loop_
_entity_poly.entity_id
_entity_poly.type
_entity_poly.pdbx_seq_one_letter_code
_entity_poly.pdbx_strand_id
1 'polypeptide(L)'
;MNSKIFAVLFLLALLTCVLSDQYCPKSSLSPCKKMNIRNDCCKDEDCTGGSWCCKTPCGNFCKYPIDRPGGQRADGGENCKTGYVYL
;
A
#
# COMPACT_ATOMS: atom_id res chain seq x y z
N MET A 1 9.87 1.50 -42.44
CA MET A 1 10.19 1.19 -41.03
C MET A 1 10.82 -0.20 -40.99
N ASN A 2 12.13 -0.30 -40.72
CA ASN A 2 12.86 -1.57 -40.92
C ASN A 2 12.57 -2.55 -39.77
N SER A 3 12.28 -3.81 -40.11
CA SER A 3 11.96 -4.89 -39.15
C SER A 3 13.01 -5.02 -38.04
N LYS A 4 14.29 -4.79 -38.36
CA LYS A 4 15.40 -4.79 -37.39
C LYS A 4 15.32 -3.63 -36.39
N ILE A 5 14.86 -2.46 -36.83
CA ILE A 5 14.66 -1.29 -35.95
C ILE A 5 13.53 -1.56 -34.96
N PHE A 6 12.46 -2.23 -35.41
CA PHE A 6 11.35 -2.63 -34.55
C PHE A 6 11.80 -3.62 -33.46
N ALA A 7 12.62 -4.60 -33.83
CA ALA A 7 13.16 -5.58 -32.88
C ALA A 7 14.06 -4.93 -31.81
N VAL A 8 14.89 -3.95 -32.20
CA VAL A 8 15.75 -3.22 -31.26
C VAL A 8 14.93 -2.35 -30.29
N LEU A 9 13.89 -1.66 -30.78
CA LEU A 9 12.99 -0.87 -29.94
C LEU A 9 12.23 -1.72 -28.92
N PHE A 10 11.78 -2.91 -29.32
CA PHE A 10 11.08 -3.83 -28.42
C PHE A 10 11.99 -4.38 -27.32
N LEU A 11 13.24 -4.70 -27.65
CA LEU A 11 14.26 -5.11 -26.67
C LEU A 11 14.59 -4.00 -25.67
N LEU A 12 14.70 -2.74 -26.13
CA LEU A 12 14.92 -1.60 -25.25
C LEU A 12 13.75 -1.39 -24.27
N ALA A 13 12.51 -1.52 -24.73
CA ALA A 13 11.33 -1.37 -23.88
C ALA A 13 11.27 -2.43 -22.76
N LEU A 14 11.63 -3.68 -23.07
CA LEU A 14 11.70 -4.77 -22.08
C LEU A 14 12.79 -4.55 -21.02
N LEU A 15 13.94 -3.98 -21.42
CA LEU A 15 15.04 -3.63 -20.51
C LEU A 15 14.69 -2.51 -19.52
N THR A 16 13.72 -1.65 -19.85
CA THR A 16 13.31 -0.52 -18.99
C THR A 16 12.26 -0.85 -17.94
N CYS A 17 11.75 -2.08 -17.89
CA CYS A 17 10.80 -2.52 -16.86
C CYS A 17 11.50 -2.78 -15.51
N VAL A 18 12.03 -1.72 -14.89
CA VAL A 18 12.35 -1.74 -13.46
C VAL A 18 11.02 -1.63 -12.72
N LEU A 19 10.43 -2.77 -12.36
CA LEU A 19 9.31 -2.85 -11.43
C LEU A 19 9.82 -2.38 -10.06
N SER A 20 9.66 -1.09 -9.77
CA SER A 20 9.90 -0.57 -8.41
C SER A 20 8.73 -1.02 -7.55
N ASP A 21 8.88 -2.14 -6.85
CA ASP A 21 7.87 -2.59 -5.89
C ASP A 21 7.75 -1.58 -4.74
N GLN A 22 6.51 -1.26 -4.39
CA GLN A 22 6.16 -0.34 -3.33
C GLN A 22 5.35 -1.06 -2.27
N TYR A 23 5.56 -0.70 -1.00
CA TYR A 23 4.99 -1.37 0.15
C TYR A 23 4.46 -0.38 1.19
N CYS A 24 3.53 -0.84 2.03
CA CYS A 24 3.21 -0.12 3.25
C CYS A 24 4.44 -0.09 4.19
N PRO A 25 4.67 1.03 4.90
CA PRO A 25 5.73 1.09 5.89
C PRO A 25 5.47 0.12 7.04
N LYS A 26 6.53 -0.56 7.50
CA LYS A 26 6.46 -1.40 8.69
C LYS A 26 6.11 -0.54 9.90
N SER A 27 5.09 -0.93 10.65
CA SER A 27 4.78 -0.28 11.92
C SER A 27 5.82 -0.65 12.98
N SER A 28 6.44 0.37 13.59
CA SER A 28 7.31 0.22 14.77
C SER A 28 6.56 0.34 16.09
N LEU A 29 5.24 0.62 16.04
CA LEU A 29 4.42 0.78 17.24
C LEU A 29 4.33 -0.54 18.01
N SER A 30 4.46 -0.45 19.33
CA SER A 30 4.08 -1.52 20.25
C SER A 30 2.59 -1.86 20.08
N PRO A 31 2.16 -3.08 20.46
CA PRO A 31 0.75 -3.46 20.44
C PRO A 31 -0.13 -2.41 21.13
N CYS A 32 -1.21 -2.00 20.46
CA CYS A 32 -2.14 -1.02 20.99
C CYS A 32 -3.02 -1.64 22.08
N LYS A 33 -3.47 -0.83 23.05
CA LYS A 33 -4.59 -1.24 23.90
C LYS A 33 -5.84 -1.38 23.04
N LYS A 34 -6.57 -2.49 23.24
CA LYS A 34 -7.77 -2.84 22.44
C LYS A 34 -8.76 -1.67 22.30
N MET A 35 -9.07 -0.96 23.38
CA MET A 35 -9.99 0.19 23.38
C MET A 35 -9.55 1.38 22.49
N ASN A 36 -8.27 1.43 22.10
CA ASN A 36 -7.71 2.52 21.29
C ASN A 36 -7.54 2.14 19.81
N ILE A 37 -7.97 0.93 19.40
CA ILE A 37 -7.87 0.51 18.01
C ILE A 37 -8.90 1.29 17.18
N ARG A 38 -8.40 2.00 16.16
CA ARG A 38 -9.19 2.87 15.29
C ARG A 38 -8.72 2.73 13.84
N ASN A 39 -9.68 2.68 12.92
CA ASN A 39 -9.40 2.73 11.49
C ASN A 39 -9.76 4.11 10.95
N ASP A 40 -8.80 4.78 10.32
CA ASP A 40 -9.05 6.01 9.54
C ASP A 40 -9.40 5.70 8.08
N CYS A 41 -9.08 4.50 7.61
CA CYS A 41 -9.40 3.99 6.30
C CYS A 41 -9.71 2.49 6.35
N CYS A 42 -10.40 1.98 5.34
CA CYS A 42 -10.62 0.56 5.13
C CYS A 42 -10.01 0.06 3.82
N LYS A 43 -9.93 0.94 2.83
CA LYS A 43 -9.37 0.67 1.50
C LYS A 43 -8.61 1.90 1.00
N ASP A 44 -7.79 1.72 -0.02
CA ASP A 44 -6.94 2.79 -0.54
C ASP A 44 -7.73 3.98 -1.09
N GLU A 45 -8.94 3.75 -1.59
CA GLU A 45 -9.82 4.81 -2.11
C GLU A 45 -10.32 5.75 -1.01
N ASP A 46 -10.23 5.34 0.27
CA ASP A 46 -10.52 6.21 1.40
C ASP A 46 -9.37 7.21 1.66
N CYS A 47 -8.20 6.96 1.07
CA CYS A 47 -6.99 7.77 1.22
C CYS A 47 -6.81 8.75 0.06
N THR A 48 -6.13 9.87 0.32
CA THR A 48 -5.86 10.92 -0.68
C THR A 48 -4.37 11.01 -1.00
N GLY A 49 -4.03 11.71 -2.09
CA GLY A 49 -2.65 12.02 -2.44
C GLY A 49 -1.80 10.83 -2.89
N GLY A 50 -2.40 9.70 -3.29
CA GLY A 50 -1.66 8.48 -3.65
C GLY A 50 -1.11 7.71 -2.44
N SER A 51 -1.62 8.00 -1.25
CA SER A 51 -1.38 7.16 -0.07
C SER A 51 -2.26 5.92 -0.09
N TRP A 52 -1.83 4.88 0.62
CA TRP A 52 -2.52 3.59 0.71
C TRP A 52 -3.02 3.34 2.12
N CYS A 53 -4.07 2.53 2.24
CA CYS A 53 -4.58 2.16 3.54
C CYS A 53 -3.72 1.02 4.11
N CYS A 54 -2.98 1.28 5.19
CA CYS A 54 -2.01 0.34 5.74
C CYS A 54 -2.42 -0.16 7.12
N LYS A 55 -2.25 -1.47 7.37
CA LYS A 55 -2.48 -2.11 8.66
C LYS A 55 -1.41 -1.71 9.66
N THR A 56 -1.83 -1.32 10.86
CA THR A 56 -0.94 -1.08 12.01
C THR A 56 -1.50 -1.79 13.25
N PRO A 57 -0.71 -1.98 14.31
CA PRO A 57 -1.20 -2.53 15.58
C PRO A 57 -2.32 -1.74 16.24
N CYS A 58 -2.50 -0.46 15.90
CA CYS A 58 -3.56 0.42 16.41
C CYS A 58 -4.73 0.60 15.42
N GLY A 59 -4.80 -0.21 14.36
CA GLY A 59 -5.81 -0.11 13.29
C GLY A 59 -5.22 0.36 11.96
N ASN A 60 -6.06 0.83 11.05
CA ASN A 60 -5.68 1.14 9.68
C ASN A 60 -5.50 2.65 9.45
N PHE A 61 -4.41 3.04 8.79
CA PHE A 61 -4.10 4.45 8.54
C PHE A 61 -3.54 4.66 7.13
N CYS A 62 -3.87 5.80 6.52
CA CYS A 62 -3.30 6.21 5.24
C CYS A 62 -1.81 6.50 5.39
N LYS A 63 -0.98 5.81 4.60
CA LYS A 63 0.48 5.98 4.58
C LYS A 63 0.97 6.02 3.14
N TYR A 64 2.00 6.82 2.90
CA TYR A 64 2.67 6.81 1.60
C TYR A 64 3.45 5.51 1.41
N PRO A 65 3.43 4.94 0.20
CA PRO A 65 4.23 3.76 -0.12
C PRO A 65 5.72 4.04 0.03
N ILE A 66 6.48 3.01 0.42
CA ILE A 66 7.94 3.03 0.50
C ILE A 66 8.54 1.85 -0.27
N ASP A 67 9.81 1.97 -0.61
CA ASP A 67 10.63 0.96 -1.32
C ASP A 67 11.15 -0.16 -0.40
N ARG A 68 10.64 -0.25 0.84
CA ARG A 68 11.03 -1.27 1.81
C ARG A 68 9.85 -2.15 2.21
N PRO A 69 9.97 -3.48 2.08
CA PRO A 69 8.92 -4.39 2.50
C PRO A 69 8.77 -4.42 4.02
N GLY A 70 7.58 -4.82 4.49
CA GLY A 70 7.34 -5.14 5.89
C GLY A 70 6.04 -4.62 6.49
N GLY A 71 5.34 -3.71 5.81
CA GLY A 71 3.95 -3.37 6.12
C GLY A 71 2.97 -4.11 5.21
N GLN A 72 1.70 -4.09 5.60
CA GLN A 72 0.61 -4.72 4.84
C GLN A 72 -0.46 -3.68 4.52
N ARG A 73 -1.04 -3.75 3.33
CA ARG A 73 -2.25 -3.00 3.00
C ARG A 73 -3.45 -3.57 3.75
N ALA A 74 -4.39 -2.70 4.09
CA ALA A 74 -5.72 -3.13 4.53
C ALA A 74 -6.41 -3.82 3.35
N ASP A 75 -7.04 -4.96 3.62
CA ASP A 75 -7.77 -5.75 2.61
C ASP A 75 -9.23 -5.29 2.47
N GLY A 76 -9.64 -4.25 3.22
CA GLY A 76 -10.99 -3.70 3.16
C GLY A 76 -12.10 -4.72 3.36
N GLY A 77 -11.82 -5.83 4.07
CA GLY A 77 -12.77 -6.92 4.25
C GLY A 77 -14.14 -6.41 4.72
N GLU A 78 -15.20 -7.17 4.43
CA GLU A 78 -16.62 -6.73 4.57
C GLU A 78 -16.99 -6.15 5.94
N ASN A 79 -16.20 -6.41 6.97
CA ASN A 79 -16.42 -5.94 8.34
C ASN A 79 -15.55 -4.74 8.76
N CYS A 80 -14.74 -4.18 7.86
CA CYS A 80 -13.96 -2.99 8.18
C CYS A 80 -14.89 -1.78 8.31
N LYS A 81 -14.82 -1.11 9.46
CA LYS A 81 -15.50 0.16 9.73
C LYS A 81 -14.46 1.19 10.16
N THR A 82 -14.63 2.41 9.66
CA THR A 82 -13.87 3.58 10.12
C THR A 82 -14.33 3.99 11.52
N GLY A 83 -13.43 4.59 12.30
CA GLY A 83 -13.64 4.90 13.71
C GLY A 83 -13.10 3.82 14.64
N TYR A 84 -13.48 3.90 15.92
CA TYR A 84 -13.02 2.95 16.93
C TYR A 84 -13.71 1.60 16.77
N VAL A 85 -12.92 0.53 16.90
CA VAL A 85 -13.39 -0.84 16.63
C VAL A 85 -14.10 -1.47 17.84
N TYR A 86 -13.76 -1.04 19.05
CA TYR A 86 -14.20 -1.68 20.30
C TYR A 86 -14.96 -0.73 21.25
N LEU A 87 -15.74 0.19 20.69
CA LEU A 87 -16.69 1.02 21.46
C LEU A 87 -17.96 0.24 21.80
#